data_AF-A0A4Q4CQ99-F1
#
_entry.id   AF-A0A4Q4CQ99-F1
#
_cell.length_a   1.000
_cell.length_b   1.000
_cell.length_c   1.000
_cell.angle_alpha   90.00
_cell.angle_beta   90.00
_cell.angle_gamma   90.00
#
_symmetry.space_group_name_H-M   'P 1'
#
loop_
_entity.id
_entity.type
_entity.pdbx_description
1 polymer ?
#
loop_
_entity_poly.entity_id
_entity_poly.type
_entity_poly.pdbx_seq_one_letter_code
_entity_poly.pdbx_strand_id
1 'polypeptide(L)'
;MAAAPQGAKAGIGTPLFREEPGMLTEAQKAEYERVGAIVVPDVLSPAELAELRRVTDSFVERARQVAAHDAIYDLEDSHTPAMPRVRRIKSPHLHDPAYAALVNHPKIVAVLQDLWGPDIRFDTAKLNMKSAGFGAAVEWHQDWAFYPHTNDDLAAVGVMMDDMEPANGPLLIIPGSHKGPVHDHHAEGRFCGAMD
;
A
#
# COMPACT_ATOMS: atom_id res chain seq x y z
N MET A 1 -53.45 2.29 -54.88
CA MET A 1 -52.86 3.64 -54.85
C MET A 1 -51.89 3.71 -53.68
N ALA A 2 -50.70 4.23 -53.94
CA ALA A 2 -49.53 4.19 -53.07
C ALA A 2 -49.47 5.35 -52.08
N ALA A 3 -48.76 5.15 -50.96
CA ALA A 3 -47.68 6.03 -50.49
C ALA A 3 -47.02 5.42 -49.23
N ALA A 4 -45.70 5.27 -49.25
CA ALA A 4 -44.87 4.99 -48.08
C ALA A 4 -44.28 6.32 -47.55
N PRO A 5 -44.14 6.53 -46.23
CA PRO A 5 -43.33 7.62 -45.72
C PRO A 5 -41.85 7.21 -45.55
N GLN A 6 -41.02 8.17 -45.94
CA GLN A 6 -39.56 8.15 -45.94
C GLN A 6 -38.97 8.46 -44.56
N GLY A 7 -37.76 7.93 -44.32
CA GLY A 7 -36.72 8.66 -43.59
C GLY A 7 -36.55 8.32 -42.11
N ALA A 8 -35.90 7.18 -41.83
CA ALA A 8 -35.19 7.02 -40.56
C ALA A 8 -33.94 7.91 -40.58
N LYS A 9 -33.94 8.98 -39.78
CA LYS A 9 -32.71 9.73 -39.47
C LYS A 9 -31.86 8.87 -38.55
N ALA A 10 -30.67 8.51 -39.02
CA ALA A 10 -29.63 7.91 -38.19
C ALA A 10 -29.29 8.91 -37.06
N GLY A 11 -29.71 8.59 -35.84
CA GLY A 11 -29.28 9.32 -34.65
C GLY A 11 -27.78 9.20 -34.50
N ILE A 12 -27.13 10.32 -34.27
CA ILE A 12 -25.72 10.43 -33.90
C ILE A 12 -25.54 9.54 -32.66
N GLY A 13 -24.78 8.46 -32.80
CA GLY A 13 -24.57 7.49 -31.74
C GLY A 13 -23.99 8.18 -30.50
N THR A 14 -24.70 8.04 -29.37
CA THR A 14 -24.11 8.25 -28.05
C THR A 14 -22.80 7.47 -28.00
N PRO A 15 -21.67 8.07 -27.61
CA PRO A 15 -20.46 7.28 -27.41
C PRO A 15 -20.78 6.21 -26.37
N LEU A 16 -20.78 4.95 -26.83
CA LEU A 16 -20.73 3.79 -25.96
C LEU A 16 -19.32 3.81 -25.36
N PHE A 17 -19.15 4.54 -24.26
CA PHE A 17 -18.06 4.26 -23.35
C PHE A 17 -18.32 2.83 -22.86
N ARG A 18 -17.64 1.86 -23.47
CA ARG A 18 -17.46 0.57 -22.83
C ARG A 18 -16.66 0.86 -21.58
N GLU A 19 -17.31 0.78 -20.42
CA GLU A 19 -16.57 0.53 -19.19
C GLU A 19 -15.83 -0.78 -19.42
N GLU A 20 -14.52 -0.69 -19.62
CA GLU A 20 -13.63 -1.84 -19.46
C GLU A 20 -13.94 -2.42 -18.07
N PRO A 21 -14.22 -3.72 -17.93
CA PRO A 21 -14.50 -4.29 -16.62
C PRO A 21 -13.31 -4.00 -15.71
N GLY A 22 -13.57 -3.25 -14.64
CA GLY A 22 -12.57 -2.85 -13.66
C GLY A 22 -11.82 -4.07 -13.11
N MET A 23 -10.57 -3.83 -12.71
CA MET A 23 -9.74 -4.80 -12.00
C MET A 23 -10.39 -5.30 -10.69
N LEU A 24 -11.21 -4.46 -10.04
CA LEU A 24 -11.95 -4.81 -8.82
C LEU A 24 -13.40 -5.17 -9.11
N THR A 25 -13.87 -6.22 -8.45
CA THR A 25 -15.31 -6.54 -8.40
C THR A 25 -16.07 -5.50 -7.56
N GLU A 26 -17.37 -5.35 -7.83
CA GLU A 26 -18.24 -4.48 -7.02
C GLU A 26 -18.28 -4.91 -5.54
N ALA A 27 -18.14 -6.21 -5.26
CA ALA A 27 -18.03 -6.71 -3.89
C ALA A 27 -16.76 -6.21 -3.18
N GLN A 28 -15.62 -6.20 -3.87
CA GLN A 28 -14.37 -5.65 -3.32
C GLN A 28 -14.48 -4.14 -3.10
N LYS A 29 -15.05 -3.38 -4.04
CA LYS A 29 -15.26 -1.94 -3.86
C LYS A 29 -16.19 -1.66 -2.66
N ALA A 30 -17.26 -2.42 -2.51
CA ALA A 30 -18.16 -2.32 -1.36
C ALA A 30 -17.47 -2.71 -0.04
N GLU A 31 -16.55 -3.67 -0.06
CA GLU A 31 -15.74 -4.02 1.11
C GLU A 31 -14.78 -2.90 1.48
N TYR A 32 -14.09 -2.30 0.52
CA TYR A 32 -13.21 -1.15 0.73
C TYR A 32 -13.98 0.00 1.38
N GLU A 33 -15.14 0.36 0.83
CA GLU A 33 -16.00 1.40 1.37
C GLU A 33 -16.50 1.06 2.78
N ARG A 34 -16.81 -0.21 3.08
CA ARG A 34 -17.35 -0.59 4.39
C ARG A 34 -16.27 -0.68 5.47
N VAL A 35 -15.12 -1.29 5.15
CA VAL A 35 -14.05 -1.64 6.09
C VAL A 35 -13.00 -0.54 6.15
N GLY A 36 -12.73 0.15 5.06
CA GLY A 36 -11.59 1.06 4.87
C GLY A 36 -10.35 0.35 4.31
N ALA A 37 -10.47 -0.93 3.94
CA ALA A 37 -9.38 -1.74 3.41
C ALA A 37 -9.90 -2.93 2.61
N ILE A 38 -9.08 -3.40 1.69
CA ILE A 38 -9.30 -4.63 0.92
C ILE A 38 -8.00 -5.40 0.74
N VAL A 39 -8.13 -6.71 0.52
CA VAL A 39 -7.03 -7.55 0.04
C VAL A 39 -7.32 -7.92 -1.41
N VAL A 40 -6.35 -7.68 -2.29
CA VAL A 40 -6.41 -8.08 -3.70
C VAL A 40 -5.34 -9.15 -3.91
N PRO A 41 -5.73 -10.44 -4.09
CA PRO A 41 -4.77 -11.52 -4.27
C PRO A 41 -4.08 -11.44 -5.63
N ASP A 42 -2.90 -12.06 -5.74
CA ASP A 42 -2.22 -12.32 -7.02
C ASP A 42 -1.95 -11.09 -7.90
N VAL A 43 -1.80 -9.92 -7.27
CA VAL A 43 -1.38 -8.68 -7.94
C VAL A 43 0.03 -8.86 -8.52
N LEU A 44 0.96 -9.34 -7.69
CA LEU A 44 2.33 -9.65 -8.09
C LEU A 44 2.44 -11.11 -8.55
N SER A 45 3.20 -11.35 -9.62
CA SER A 45 3.56 -12.69 -10.03
C SER A 45 4.56 -13.33 -9.04
N PRO A 46 4.66 -14.66 -9.00
CA PRO A 46 5.67 -15.34 -8.19
C PRO A 46 7.11 -14.90 -8.50
N ALA A 47 7.40 -14.53 -9.76
CA ALA A 47 8.72 -14.07 -10.17
C ALA A 47 9.04 -12.67 -9.62
N GLU A 48 8.09 -11.74 -9.67
CA GLU A 48 8.23 -10.40 -9.08
C GLU A 48 8.41 -10.48 -7.57
N LEU A 49 7.61 -11.33 -6.91
CA LEU A 49 7.74 -11.58 -5.47
C LEU A 49 9.10 -12.17 -5.10
N ALA A 50 9.59 -13.15 -5.87
CA ALA A 50 10.91 -13.75 -5.66
C ALA A 50 12.04 -12.72 -5.85
N GLU A 51 11.93 -11.84 -6.83
CA GLU A 51 12.92 -10.78 -7.04
C GLU A 51 12.94 -9.77 -5.89
N LEU A 52 11.77 -9.33 -5.42
CA LEU A 52 11.67 -8.45 -4.26
C LEU A 52 12.32 -9.09 -3.03
N ARG A 53 12.05 -10.38 -2.75
CA ARG A 53 12.66 -11.10 -1.63
C ARG A 53 14.19 -11.15 -1.76
N ARG A 54 14.70 -11.49 -2.95
CA ARG A 54 16.14 -11.52 -3.22
C ARG A 54 16.79 -10.16 -3.00
N VAL A 55 16.13 -9.08 -3.41
CA VAL A 55 16.59 -7.71 -3.19
C VAL A 55 16.57 -7.35 -1.70
N THR A 56 15.50 -7.67 -0.96
CA THR A 56 15.43 -7.51 0.50
C THR A 56 16.61 -8.19 1.17
N ASP A 57 16.88 -9.46 0.85
CA ASP A 57 17.97 -10.24 1.44
C ASP A 57 19.33 -9.57 1.19
N SER A 58 19.51 -8.98 0.00
CA SER A 58 20.71 -8.21 -0.31
C SER A 58 20.84 -6.94 0.54
N PHE A 59 19.75 -6.23 0.82
CA PHE A 59 19.77 -5.10 1.76
C PHE A 59 20.14 -5.54 3.17
N VAL A 60 19.59 -6.66 3.65
CA VAL A 60 19.89 -7.21 4.98
C VAL A 60 21.35 -7.62 5.09
N GLU A 61 21.91 -8.26 4.06
CA GLU A 61 23.31 -8.67 4.05
C GLU A 61 24.25 -7.45 4.05
N ARG A 62 23.93 -6.41 3.27
CA ARG A 62 24.68 -5.15 3.30
C ARG A 62 24.64 -4.45 4.67
N ALA A 63 23.55 -4.61 5.42
CA ALA A 63 23.41 -4.00 6.73
C ALA A 63 24.47 -4.48 7.74
N ARG A 64 25.16 -5.62 7.49
CA ARG A 64 26.29 -6.06 8.34
C ARG A 64 27.42 -5.03 8.44
N GLN A 65 27.55 -4.15 7.44
CA GLN A 65 28.57 -3.11 7.39
C GLN A 65 28.11 -1.79 8.06
N VAL A 66 26.89 -1.77 8.62
CA VAL A 66 26.26 -0.58 9.16
C VAL A 66 26.10 -0.75 10.68
N ALA A 67 26.74 0.13 11.46
CA ALA A 67 26.75 0.00 12.92
C ALA A 67 25.61 0.74 13.63
N ALA A 68 24.94 1.68 12.95
CA ALA A 68 23.89 2.53 13.50
C ALA A 68 22.88 2.93 12.41
N HIS A 69 21.75 3.52 12.79
CA HIS A 69 20.78 4.03 11.81
C HIS A 69 21.44 5.03 10.86
N ASP A 70 21.05 4.96 9.59
CA ASP A 70 21.51 5.88 8.56
C ASP A 70 20.35 6.29 7.62
N ALA A 71 20.67 6.83 6.45
CA ALA A 71 19.68 7.25 5.46
C ALA A 71 18.84 6.09 4.89
N ILE A 72 19.36 4.86 4.91
CA ILE A 72 18.75 3.66 4.33
C ILE A 72 18.15 2.78 5.43
N TYR A 73 18.85 2.62 6.54
CA TYR A 73 18.56 1.61 7.55
C TYR A 73 18.03 2.21 8.85
N ASP A 74 16.96 1.60 9.34
CA ASP A 74 16.56 1.59 10.74
C ASP A 74 16.84 0.17 11.27
N LEU A 75 17.64 0.07 12.31
CA LEU A 75 18.19 -1.20 12.82
C LEU A 75 17.48 -1.57 14.13
N GLU A 76 17.35 -2.86 14.40
CA GLU A 76 16.94 -3.28 15.74
C GLU A 76 18.10 -3.11 16.73
N ASP A 77 17.79 -2.94 18.02
CA ASP A 77 18.80 -2.83 19.09
C ASP A 77 19.66 -4.10 19.20
N SER A 78 19.13 -5.24 18.73
CA SER A 78 19.80 -6.53 18.67
C SER A 78 20.72 -6.71 17.46
N HIS A 79 20.83 -5.71 16.58
CA HIS A 79 21.65 -5.75 15.37
C HIS A 79 23.14 -5.94 15.69
N THR A 80 23.79 -6.84 14.97
CA THR A 80 25.25 -6.93 14.90
C THR A 80 25.72 -7.28 13.50
N PRO A 81 26.99 -7.01 13.12
CA PRO A 81 27.55 -7.48 11.85
C PRO A 81 27.45 -9.00 11.64
N ALA A 82 27.49 -9.80 12.72
CA ALA A 82 27.34 -11.25 12.66
C ALA A 82 25.87 -11.70 12.52
N MET A 83 24.94 -10.89 13.00
CA MET A 83 23.50 -11.13 12.98
C MET A 83 22.77 -9.84 12.59
N PRO A 84 22.66 -9.53 11.28
CA PRO A 84 22.02 -8.32 10.83
C PRO A 84 20.53 -8.35 11.18
N ARG A 85 20.08 -7.33 11.90
CA ARG A 85 18.68 -7.10 12.27
C ARG A 85 18.25 -5.74 11.76
N VAL A 86 17.47 -5.73 10.69
CA VAL A 86 16.96 -4.51 10.05
C VAL A 86 15.48 -4.39 10.40
N ARG A 87 15.09 -3.31 11.06
CA ARG A 87 13.69 -3.00 11.39
C ARG A 87 12.97 -2.44 10.16
N ARG A 88 13.63 -1.54 9.43
CA ARG A 88 13.08 -0.89 8.26
C ARG A 88 14.15 -0.51 7.25
N ILE A 89 13.82 -0.68 5.98
CA ILE A 89 14.53 -0.05 4.86
C ILE A 89 13.73 1.19 4.45
N LYS A 90 14.36 2.35 4.52
CA LYS A 90 13.81 3.67 4.21
C LYS A 90 13.86 3.87 2.69
N SER A 91 12.78 4.37 2.11
CA SER A 91 12.70 4.73 0.68
C SER A 91 13.32 3.70 -0.28
N PRO A 92 12.98 2.39 -0.18
CA PRO A 92 13.66 1.34 -0.95
C PRO A 92 13.58 1.54 -2.46
N HIS A 93 12.53 2.20 -2.94
CA HIS A 93 12.33 2.62 -4.34
C HIS A 93 13.42 3.57 -4.87
N LEU A 94 14.16 4.27 -4.01
CA LEU A 94 15.30 5.11 -4.39
C LEU A 94 16.62 4.33 -4.43
N HIS A 95 16.63 3.09 -3.94
CA HIS A 95 17.84 2.32 -3.70
C HIS A 95 17.92 1.04 -4.53
N ASP A 96 16.81 0.56 -5.08
CA ASP A 96 16.80 -0.60 -5.98
C ASP A 96 15.70 -0.50 -7.06
N PRO A 97 16.00 -0.82 -8.34
CA PRO A 97 15.04 -0.80 -9.43
C PRO A 97 13.81 -1.69 -9.22
N ALA A 98 13.91 -2.81 -8.50
CA ALA A 98 12.77 -3.69 -8.24
C ALA A 98 11.70 -2.98 -7.40
N TYR A 99 12.10 -2.24 -6.38
CA TYR A 99 11.17 -1.41 -5.59
C TYR A 99 10.72 -0.16 -6.33
N ALA A 100 11.57 0.42 -7.19
CA ALA A 100 11.17 1.53 -8.04
C ALA A 100 10.05 1.12 -9.01
N ALA A 101 10.12 -0.10 -9.56
CA ALA A 101 9.09 -0.65 -10.43
C ALA A 101 7.74 -0.86 -9.72
N LEU A 102 7.76 -1.21 -8.42
CA LEU A 102 6.54 -1.35 -7.62
C LEU A 102 5.71 -0.06 -7.55
N VAL A 103 6.37 1.10 -7.47
CA VAL A 103 5.70 2.40 -7.35
C VAL A 103 4.72 2.65 -8.50
N ASN A 104 5.05 2.19 -9.70
CA ASN A 104 4.23 2.33 -10.90
C ASN A 104 3.72 0.97 -11.44
N HIS A 105 3.62 -0.05 -10.58
CA HIS A 105 3.23 -1.38 -11.03
C HIS A 105 1.81 -1.34 -11.62
N PRO A 106 1.60 -1.81 -12.86
CA PRO A 106 0.38 -1.53 -13.63
C PRO A 106 -0.88 -2.05 -12.94
N LYS A 107 -0.81 -3.22 -12.30
CA LYS A 107 -1.94 -3.78 -11.54
C LYS A 107 -2.21 -3.06 -10.23
N ILE A 108 -1.19 -2.51 -9.57
CA ILE A 108 -1.40 -1.72 -8.34
C ILE A 108 -2.09 -0.41 -8.72
N VAL A 109 -1.56 0.26 -9.76
CA VAL A 109 -2.16 1.49 -10.29
C VAL A 109 -3.60 1.25 -10.75
N ALA A 110 -3.88 0.17 -11.47
CA ALA A 110 -5.23 -0.15 -11.91
C ALA A 110 -6.21 -0.38 -10.73
N VAL A 111 -5.79 -1.08 -9.67
CA VAL A 111 -6.60 -1.23 -8.44
C VAL A 111 -6.91 0.12 -7.81
N LEU A 112 -5.91 0.99 -7.70
CA LEU A 112 -6.09 2.33 -7.13
C LEU A 112 -7.01 3.18 -8.02
N GLN A 113 -6.86 3.09 -9.34
CA GLN A 113 -7.69 3.84 -10.30
C GLN A 113 -9.15 3.41 -10.26
N ASP A 114 -9.41 2.13 -10.04
CA ASP A 114 -10.76 1.59 -9.84
C ASP A 114 -11.42 2.09 -8.56
N LEU A 115 -10.64 2.39 -7.51
CA LEU A 115 -11.16 2.90 -6.24
C LEU A 115 -11.35 4.42 -6.28
N TRP A 116 -10.38 5.15 -6.83
CA TRP A 116 -10.23 6.59 -6.61
C TRP A 116 -10.21 7.43 -7.88
N GLY A 117 -10.23 6.80 -9.06
CA GLY A 117 -10.09 7.48 -10.33
C GLY A 117 -8.62 7.69 -10.75
N PRO A 118 -8.39 8.41 -11.86
CA PRO A 118 -7.10 8.38 -12.57
C PRO A 118 -5.98 9.16 -11.87
N ASP A 119 -6.31 10.12 -11.01
CA ASP A 119 -5.39 11.13 -10.49
C ASP A 119 -4.70 10.68 -9.20
N ILE A 120 -3.81 9.69 -9.32
CA ILE A 120 -3.08 9.12 -8.19
C ILE A 120 -1.64 9.62 -8.18
N ARG A 121 -1.16 10.04 -7.00
CA ARG A 121 0.22 10.45 -6.78
C ARG A 121 0.88 9.58 -5.73
N PHE A 122 2.05 9.05 -6.04
CA PHE A 122 2.92 8.41 -5.06
C PHE A 122 3.54 9.47 -4.13
N ASP A 123 3.55 9.20 -2.83
CA ASP A 123 4.16 10.06 -1.81
C ASP A 123 5.44 9.45 -1.23
N THR A 124 5.33 8.31 -0.57
CA THR A 124 6.47 7.67 0.10
C THR A 124 6.33 6.14 0.15
N ALA A 125 7.46 5.46 0.36
CA ALA A 125 7.47 4.03 0.62
C ALA A 125 8.53 3.67 1.68
N LYS A 126 8.21 2.63 2.45
CA LYS A 126 9.08 2.02 3.44
C LYS A 126 8.85 0.52 3.43
N LEU A 127 9.90 -0.27 3.66
CA LEU A 127 9.78 -1.70 3.91
C LEU A 127 9.98 -1.94 5.41
N ASN A 128 8.92 -2.40 6.09
CA ASN A 128 9.00 -2.78 7.50
C ASN A 128 9.20 -4.29 7.60
N MET A 129 10.18 -4.70 8.40
CA MET A 129 10.52 -6.10 8.60
C MET A 129 10.13 -6.54 10.01
N LYS A 130 9.59 -7.75 10.12
CA LYS A 130 9.26 -8.39 11.40
C LYS A 130 10.12 -9.63 11.57
N SER A 131 11.36 -9.42 12.03
CA SER A 131 12.30 -10.52 12.23
C SER A 131 11.78 -11.49 13.30
N ALA A 132 11.91 -12.80 13.07
CA ALA A 132 11.50 -13.77 14.09
C ALA A 132 12.26 -13.58 15.42
N GLY A 133 11.52 -13.69 16.53
CA GLY A 133 12.03 -13.56 17.89
C GLY A 133 12.28 -12.14 18.38
N PHE A 134 12.10 -11.13 17.52
CA PHE A 134 12.31 -9.73 17.85
C PHE A 134 11.27 -8.85 17.16
N GLY A 135 10.55 -8.06 17.92
CA GLY A 135 9.55 -7.16 17.36
C GLY A 135 9.09 -6.17 18.40
N ALA A 136 8.79 -4.95 17.94
CA ALA A 136 7.99 -4.02 18.69
C ALA A 136 6.57 -4.08 18.12
N ALA A 137 5.56 -4.13 19.00
CA ALA A 137 4.19 -3.90 18.57
C ALA A 137 4.13 -2.51 17.92
N VAL A 138 3.41 -2.42 16.81
CA VAL A 138 3.02 -1.12 16.26
C VAL A 138 1.69 -0.81 16.93
N GLU A 139 1.68 0.23 17.75
CA GLU A 139 0.49 0.67 18.47
C GLU A 139 -0.62 1.11 17.50
N TRP A 140 -1.86 1.11 17.97
CA TRP A 140 -2.99 1.59 17.17
C TRP A 140 -2.80 3.06 16.79
N HIS A 141 -2.95 3.36 15.50
CA HIS A 141 -2.79 4.72 14.96
C HIS A 141 -3.58 4.93 13.67
N GLN A 142 -3.62 6.18 13.21
CA GLN A 142 -4.11 6.57 11.89
C GLN A 142 -2.92 7.16 11.12
N ASP A 143 -2.62 6.63 9.93
CA ASP A 143 -1.47 7.06 9.12
C ASP A 143 -1.51 8.55 8.76
N TRP A 144 -2.72 9.11 8.60
CA TRP A 144 -2.94 10.53 8.33
C TRP A 144 -2.18 11.46 9.29
N ALA A 145 -2.14 11.12 10.58
CA ALA A 145 -1.53 11.96 11.60
C ALA A 145 0.01 12.07 11.45
N PHE A 146 0.63 11.15 10.71
CA PHE A 146 2.07 11.19 10.43
C PHE A 146 2.41 12.08 9.22
N TYR A 147 1.45 12.30 8.32
CA TYR A 147 1.65 13.07 7.09
C TYR A 147 0.39 13.90 6.80
N PRO A 148 0.15 14.99 7.55
CA PRO A 148 -1.06 15.79 7.35
C PRO A 148 -1.03 16.46 5.97
N HIS A 149 -2.04 16.16 5.16
CA HIS A 149 -2.29 16.80 3.86
C HIS A 149 -3.52 17.73 3.94
N THR A 150 -3.92 18.29 2.81
CA THR A 150 -5.10 19.17 2.72
C THR A 150 -6.43 18.42 2.58
N ASN A 151 -6.42 17.12 2.27
CA ASN A 151 -7.57 16.21 2.18
C ASN A 151 -7.17 14.78 2.58
N ASP A 152 -8.11 14.00 3.08
CA ASP A 152 -7.94 12.63 3.59
C ASP A 152 -7.96 11.52 2.51
N ASP A 153 -7.83 11.89 1.23
CA ASP A 153 -7.68 10.99 0.08
C ASP A 153 -6.27 10.34 0.07
N LEU A 154 -5.95 9.58 1.12
CA LEU A 154 -4.66 8.93 1.37
C LEU A 154 -4.85 7.44 1.69
N ALA A 155 -3.99 6.60 1.12
CA ALA A 155 -4.02 5.16 1.34
C ALA A 155 -2.61 4.61 1.45
N ALA A 156 -2.46 3.67 2.37
CA ALA A 156 -1.31 2.80 2.42
C ALA A 156 -1.55 1.58 1.51
N VAL A 157 -0.63 1.32 0.60
CA VAL A 157 -0.60 0.07 -0.19
C VAL A 157 0.35 -0.90 0.47
N GLY A 158 -0.20 -1.97 1.04
CA GLY A 158 0.57 -3.07 1.60
C GLY A 158 0.92 -4.10 0.52
N VAL A 159 2.22 -4.37 0.32
CA VAL A 159 2.70 -5.52 -0.45
C VAL A 159 3.19 -6.58 0.52
N MET A 160 2.43 -7.66 0.64
CA MET A 160 2.80 -8.80 1.49
C MET A 160 3.90 -9.60 0.80
N MET A 161 5.11 -9.51 1.34
CA MET A 161 6.25 -10.25 0.81
C MET A 161 6.31 -11.68 1.31
N ASP A 162 5.74 -11.96 2.47
CA ASP A 162 5.64 -13.28 3.09
C ASP A 162 4.18 -13.54 3.48
N ASP A 163 3.84 -14.82 3.66
CA ASP A 163 2.51 -15.21 4.11
C ASP A 163 2.23 -14.57 5.48
N MET A 164 1.07 -13.94 5.63
CA MET A 164 0.65 -13.34 6.90
C MET A 164 -0.18 -14.32 7.70
N GLU A 165 0.32 -14.68 8.87
CA GLU A 165 -0.34 -15.58 9.81
C GLU A 165 -0.49 -14.89 11.17
N PRO A 166 -1.45 -15.30 12.01
CA PRO A 166 -1.60 -14.73 13.36
C PRO A 166 -0.29 -14.73 14.18
N ALA A 167 0.59 -15.71 13.94
CA ALA A 167 1.84 -15.88 14.66
C ALA A 167 2.97 -14.92 14.24
N ASN A 168 2.91 -14.30 13.05
CA ASN A 168 3.96 -13.41 12.54
C ASN A 168 3.58 -11.92 12.54
N GLY A 169 2.52 -11.59 13.28
CA GLY A 169 2.06 -10.22 13.50
C GLY A 169 1.40 -9.66 12.23
N PRO A 170 0.17 -10.09 11.90
CA PRO A 170 -0.54 -9.54 10.76
C PRO A 170 -0.89 -8.06 11.00
N LEU A 171 -1.21 -7.33 9.91
CA LEU A 171 -1.87 -6.04 10.04
C LEU A 171 -3.28 -6.27 10.62
N LEU A 172 -3.65 -5.47 11.61
CA LEU A 172 -5.01 -5.43 12.15
C LEU A 172 -5.67 -4.10 11.77
N ILE A 173 -6.96 -4.15 11.50
CA ILE A 173 -7.75 -3.00 11.07
C ILE A 173 -9.03 -2.99 11.89
N ILE A 174 -9.45 -1.81 12.35
CA ILE A 174 -10.77 -1.59 12.95
C ILE A 174 -11.73 -1.24 11.82
N PRO A 175 -12.68 -2.13 11.43
CA PRO A 175 -13.52 -1.88 10.27
C PRO A 175 -14.35 -0.59 10.41
N GLY A 176 -14.30 0.26 9.40
CA GLY A 176 -15.08 1.50 9.33
C GLY A 176 -14.47 2.68 10.10
N SER A 177 -13.33 2.51 10.76
CA SER A 177 -12.69 3.59 11.54
C SER A 177 -12.30 4.81 10.70
N HIS A 178 -12.04 4.63 9.40
CA HIS A 178 -11.77 5.70 8.44
C HIS A 178 -12.93 6.68 8.26
N LYS A 179 -14.17 6.33 8.64
CA LYS A 179 -15.35 7.22 8.61
C LYS A 179 -15.52 8.01 9.91
N GLY A 180 -14.72 7.70 10.91
CA GLY A 180 -14.70 8.35 12.21
C GLY A 180 -13.88 9.64 12.19
N PRO A 181 -13.73 10.28 13.35
CA PRO A 181 -12.84 11.44 13.47
C PRO A 181 -11.37 11.03 13.29
N VAL A 182 -10.53 12.00 12.96
CA VAL A 182 -9.09 11.91 13.20
C VAL A 182 -8.86 12.08 14.70
N HIS A 183 -8.25 11.08 15.33
CA HIS A 183 -7.91 11.09 16.75
C HIS A 183 -6.62 11.87 17.00
N ASP A 184 -6.40 12.30 18.24
CA ASP A 184 -5.14 12.92 18.64
C ASP A 184 -4.06 11.84 18.82
N HIS A 185 -2.87 12.11 18.32
CA HIS A 185 -1.68 11.26 18.44
C HIS A 185 -0.59 11.93 19.28
N HIS A 186 -0.99 12.83 20.18
CA HIS A 186 -0.11 13.49 21.15
C HIS A 186 -0.36 12.98 22.56
N ALA A 187 0.74 12.76 23.28
CA ALA A 187 0.75 12.53 24.72
C ALA A 187 1.66 13.57 25.36
N GLU A 188 1.22 14.19 26.47
CA GLU A 188 1.99 15.21 27.19
C GLU A 188 2.49 16.37 26.30
N GLY A 189 1.70 16.76 25.29
CA GLY A 189 2.02 17.82 24.35
C GLY A 189 3.09 17.46 23.31
N ARG A 190 3.42 16.18 23.14
CA ARG A 190 4.36 15.67 22.14
C ARG A 190 3.71 14.61 21.27
N PHE A 191 4.01 14.62 19.98
CA PHE A 191 3.57 13.58 19.06
C PHE A 191 4.20 12.24 19.46
N CYS A 192 3.36 11.24 19.76
CA CYS A 192 3.77 9.88 20.11
C CYS A 192 3.43 8.87 19.02
N GLY A 193 2.55 9.23 18.08
CA GLY A 193 2.17 8.37 16.95
C GLY A 193 1.27 7.19 17.34
N ALA A 194 0.63 7.24 18.50
CA ALA A 194 -0.32 6.26 19.00
C ALA A 194 -1.60 6.95 19.47
N MET A 195 -2.71 6.20 19.50
CA MET A 195 -3.98 6.62 20.10
C MET A 195 -4.11 6.01 21.50
N ASP A 196 -4.63 6.79 22.45
CA ASP A 196 -4.98 6.33 23.80
C ASP A 196 -6.27 5.50 23.85
#